data_AF-A0AAX4HUK7-F1
#
_entry.id   AF-A0AAX4HUK7-F1
#
_cell.length_a   1.000
_cell.length_b   1.000
_cell.length_c   1.000
_cell.angle_alpha   90.00
_cell.angle_beta   90.00
_cell.angle_gamma   90.00
#
_symmetry.space_group_name_H-M   'P 1'
#
loop_
_entity.id
_entity.type
_entity.pdbx_description
1 polymer ?
#
loop_
_entity_poly.entity_id
_entity_poly.type
_entity_poly.pdbx_seq_one_letter_code
_entity_poly.pdbx_strand_id
1 'polypeptide(L)'
;MRLKHLANKILLGDTKKLVSAERSATTKLLHHLKEIERRKLYCDLKYSSLFAYCVHELGYSEGAAQRRIVAARALAEMPEIEAKIEDGSLNLTNISLVNQFIEDPNERREVLKEVENLTKNECEKKLFEITGKEDKPKDKKKRVSKDKIQVAFVLTDETMAYVEKLKDLIGKDLDMDQLVQFMAKEAIKAVEKSKFKQTKPRQSLSPAKVGRAIPASVKRDVYARDKKCTNCGSVRNLHYDHILPFSMGGPSSNDNLRILCSPCNQRARIRAGLTRPETKHELRG
;
A
#
# COMPACT_ATOMS: atom_id res chain seq x y z
N MET A 1 -7.61 -38.91 -0.89
CA MET A 1 -7.56 -39.39 0.50
C MET A 1 -8.90 -40.08 0.83
N ARG A 2 -8.91 -41.33 1.32
CA ARG A 2 -10.17 -42.03 1.68
C ARG A 2 -10.38 -41.93 3.20
N LEU A 3 -11.29 -41.06 3.65
CA LEU A 3 -11.55 -40.80 5.08
C LEU A 3 -12.77 -41.55 5.65
N LYS A 4 -13.58 -42.19 4.77
CA LYS A 4 -14.88 -42.80 5.12
C LYS A 4 -14.80 -43.96 6.13
N HIS A 5 -13.63 -44.54 6.35
CA HIS A 5 -13.43 -45.69 7.24
C HIS A 5 -12.84 -45.30 8.61
N LEU A 6 -12.53 -44.02 8.84
CA LEU A 6 -11.94 -43.56 10.09
C LEU A 6 -13.03 -43.36 11.15
N ALA A 7 -12.73 -43.79 12.38
CA ALA A 7 -13.56 -43.47 13.52
C ALA A 7 -13.54 -41.96 13.81
N ASN A 8 -14.68 -41.39 14.24
CA ASN A 8 -14.84 -39.95 14.49
C ASN A 8 -13.74 -39.37 15.39
N LYS A 9 -13.36 -40.07 16.46
CA LYS A 9 -12.31 -39.64 17.40
C LYS A 9 -10.93 -39.54 16.74
N ILE A 10 -10.61 -40.48 15.85
CA ILE A 10 -9.35 -40.49 15.10
C ILE A 10 -9.35 -39.35 14.09
N LEU A 11 -10.44 -39.18 13.33
CA LEU A 11 -10.58 -38.11 12.35
C LEU A 11 -10.41 -36.72 12.98
N LEU A 12 -11.06 -36.48 14.13
CA LEU A 12 -10.94 -35.22 14.87
C LEU A 12 -9.51 -35.00 15.42
N GLY A 13 -8.87 -36.07 15.92
CA GLY A 13 -7.50 -36.03 16.40
C GLY A 13 -6.49 -35.71 15.29
N ASP A 14 -6.61 -36.37 14.14
CA ASP A 14 -5.73 -36.16 12.98
C ASP A 14 -5.92 -34.77 12.37
N THR A 15 -7.17 -34.28 12.32
CA THR A 15 -7.46 -32.90 11.88
C THR A 15 -6.73 -31.88 12.76
N LYS A 16 -6.70 -32.05 14.09
CA LYS A 16 -5.94 -31.15 14.98
C LYS A 16 -4.43 -31.20 14.73
N LYS A 17 -3.87 -32.38 14.45
CA LYS A 17 -2.45 -32.53 14.09
C LYS A 17 -2.13 -31.84 12.76
N LEU A 18 -3.01 -31.98 11.77
CA LEU A 18 -2.86 -31.30 10.47
C LEU A 18 -2.88 -29.78 10.62
N VAL A 19 -3.74 -29.22 11.48
CA VAL A 19 -3.75 -27.78 11.78
C VAL A 19 -2.43 -27.31 12.41
N SER A 20 -1.86 -28.08 13.34
CA SER A 20 -0.54 -27.76 13.91
C SER A 20 0.56 -27.81 12.85
N ALA A 21 0.54 -28.82 11.98
CA ALA A 21 1.48 -28.91 10.86
C ALA A 21 1.34 -27.75 9.86
N GLU A 22 0.10 -27.32 9.57
CA GLU A 22 -0.19 -26.16 8.73
C GLU A 22 0.36 -24.87 9.32
N ARG A 23 0.22 -24.67 10.64
CA ARG A 23 0.78 -23.51 11.33
C ARG A 23 2.31 -23.50 11.29
N SER A 24 2.97 -24.63 11.54
CA SER A 24 4.44 -24.69 11.44
C SER A 24 4.95 -24.53 9.99
N ALA A 25 4.19 -25.00 9.00
CA ALA A 25 4.51 -24.73 7.60
C ALA A 25 4.36 -23.23 7.28
N THR A 26 3.36 -22.59 7.88
CA THR A 26 3.11 -21.15 7.73
C THR A 26 4.24 -20.33 8.34
N THR A 27 4.71 -20.62 9.56
CA THR A 27 5.82 -19.89 10.20
C THR A 27 7.11 -20.00 9.39
N LYS A 28 7.44 -21.20 8.89
CA LYS A 28 8.55 -21.40 7.94
C LYS A 28 8.41 -20.51 6.70
N LEU A 29 7.24 -20.50 6.07
CA LEU A 29 6.97 -19.64 4.92
C LEU A 29 7.21 -18.15 5.26
N LEU A 30 6.79 -17.68 6.44
CA LEU A 30 7.02 -16.29 6.86
C LEU A 30 8.51 -15.95 6.94
N HIS A 31 9.34 -16.86 7.49
CA HIS A 31 10.80 -16.69 7.50
C HIS A 31 11.39 -16.62 6.09
N HIS A 32 10.92 -17.46 5.17
CA HIS A 32 11.33 -17.39 3.76
C HIS A 32 10.95 -16.05 3.12
N LEU A 33 9.71 -15.58 3.33
CA LEU A 33 9.27 -14.29 2.79
C LEU A 33 10.07 -13.12 3.37
N LYS A 34 10.38 -13.15 4.67
CA LYS A 34 11.28 -12.19 5.34
C LYS A 34 12.66 -12.16 4.69
N GLU A 35 13.23 -13.33 4.42
CA GLU A 35 14.54 -13.46 3.79
C GLU A 35 14.55 -12.99 2.32
N ILE A 36 13.51 -13.36 1.56
CA ILE A 36 13.29 -12.92 0.18
C ILE A 36 13.14 -11.40 0.12
N GLU A 37 12.44 -10.80 1.09
CA GLU A 37 12.29 -9.35 1.20
C GLU A 37 13.62 -8.66 1.50
N ARG A 38 14.36 -9.16 2.49
CA ARG A 38 15.67 -8.61 2.88
C ARG A 38 16.64 -8.59 1.70
N ARG A 39 16.72 -9.69 0.95
CA ARG A 39 17.58 -9.81 -0.25
C ARG A 39 16.99 -9.19 -1.51
N LYS A 40 15.70 -8.81 -1.48
CA LYS A 40 14.94 -8.31 -2.64
C LYS A 40 14.97 -9.24 -3.86
N LEU A 41 15.00 -10.56 -3.66
CA LEU A 41 15.15 -11.56 -4.73
C LEU A 41 14.03 -11.49 -5.79
N TYR A 42 12.85 -11.02 -5.39
CA TYR A 42 11.73 -10.77 -6.32
C TYR A 42 12.07 -9.79 -7.45
N CYS A 43 13.08 -8.92 -7.27
CA CYS A 43 13.52 -7.99 -8.31
C CYS A 43 14.26 -8.71 -9.46
N ASP A 44 15.03 -9.75 -9.15
CA ASP A 44 15.76 -10.54 -10.15
C ASP A 44 14.79 -11.39 -10.98
N LEU A 45 13.66 -11.76 -10.38
CA LEU A 45 12.50 -12.39 -11.03
C LEU A 45 11.57 -11.39 -11.73
N LYS A 46 11.97 -10.12 -11.88
CA LYS A 46 11.22 -9.06 -12.60
C LYS A 46 9.88 -8.65 -11.96
N TYR A 47 9.66 -8.95 -10.69
CA TYR A 47 8.50 -8.45 -9.95
C TYR A 47 8.75 -7.06 -9.35
N SER A 48 7.73 -6.22 -9.38
CA SER A 48 7.80 -4.83 -8.89
C SER A 48 7.84 -4.71 -7.36
N SER A 49 7.46 -5.76 -6.64
CA SER A 49 7.39 -5.82 -5.18
C SER A 49 7.26 -7.26 -4.68
N LEU A 50 7.52 -7.49 -3.39
CA LEU A 50 7.24 -8.76 -2.73
C LEU A 50 5.75 -9.14 -2.85
N PHE A 51 4.86 -8.15 -2.82
CA PHE A 51 3.42 -8.37 -3.04
C PHE A 51 3.14 -8.93 -4.43
N ALA A 52 3.68 -8.31 -5.48
CA ALA A 52 3.53 -8.79 -6.85
C ALA A 52 4.08 -10.22 -7.01
N TYR A 53 5.23 -10.50 -6.38
CA TYR A 53 5.80 -11.85 -6.34
C TYR A 53 4.87 -12.86 -5.63
N CYS A 54 4.34 -12.53 -4.45
CA CYS A 54 3.42 -13.41 -3.73
C CYS A 54 2.13 -13.70 -4.51
N VAL A 55 1.61 -12.71 -5.23
CA VAL A 55 0.36 -12.85 -6.00
C VAL A 55 0.58 -13.63 -7.30
N HIS A 56 1.60 -13.24 -8.08
CA HIS A 56 1.78 -13.74 -9.43
C HIS A 56 2.67 -14.99 -9.52
N GLU A 57 3.69 -15.12 -8.66
CA GLU A 57 4.58 -16.29 -8.65
C GLU A 57 4.06 -17.37 -7.68
N LEU A 58 3.72 -16.98 -6.45
CA LEU A 58 3.29 -17.94 -5.40
C LEU A 58 1.78 -18.25 -5.44
N GLY A 59 1.02 -17.57 -6.31
CA GLY A 59 -0.40 -17.84 -6.53
C GLY A 59 -1.33 -17.42 -5.38
N TYR A 60 -0.89 -16.55 -4.47
CA TYR A 60 -1.76 -16.06 -3.39
C TYR A 60 -2.79 -15.06 -3.91
N SER A 61 -4.00 -15.08 -3.33
CA SER A 61 -4.91 -13.95 -3.46
C SER A 61 -4.30 -12.70 -2.81
N GLU A 62 -4.67 -11.51 -3.29
CA GLU A 62 -4.13 -10.24 -2.77
C GLU A 62 -4.23 -10.14 -1.24
N GLY A 63 -5.39 -10.49 -0.66
CA GLY A 63 -5.58 -10.46 0.78
C GLY A 63 -4.79 -11.53 1.53
N ALA A 64 -4.50 -12.68 0.92
CA ALA A 64 -3.66 -13.72 1.49
C ALA A 64 -2.17 -13.35 1.45
N ALA A 65 -1.73 -12.72 0.35
CA ALA A 65 -0.38 -12.19 0.18
C ALA A 65 -0.12 -11.06 1.18
N GLN A 66 -1.03 -10.09 1.30
CA GLN A 66 -0.88 -8.97 2.22
C GLN A 66 -0.72 -9.45 3.68
N ARG A 67 -1.58 -10.35 4.15
CA ARG A 67 -1.50 -10.89 5.52
C ARG A 67 -0.18 -11.60 5.82
N ARG A 68 0.33 -12.38 4.86
CA ARG A 68 1.64 -13.07 5.00
C ARG A 68 2.80 -12.09 5.02
N ILE A 69 2.78 -11.08 4.16
CA ILE A 69 3.83 -10.05 4.12
C ILE A 69 3.84 -9.25 5.41
N VAL A 70 2.68 -8.82 5.89
CA VAL A 70 2.56 -8.08 7.15
C VAL A 70 3.03 -8.94 8.33
N ALA A 71 2.62 -10.21 8.39
CA ALA A 71 3.08 -11.11 9.45
C ALA A 71 4.58 -11.41 9.38
N ALA A 72 5.17 -11.59 8.19
CA ALA A 72 6.60 -11.80 8.02
C ALA A 72 7.42 -10.60 8.50
N ARG A 73 6.90 -9.37 8.29
CA ARG A 73 7.52 -8.14 8.79
C ARG A 73 7.33 -7.99 10.30
N ALA A 74 6.14 -8.26 10.83
CA ALA A 74 5.89 -8.28 12.27
C ALA A 74 6.82 -9.28 12.99
N LEU A 75 7.06 -10.45 12.39
CA LEU A 75 7.99 -11.47 12.89
C LEU A 75 9.46 -11.01 12.85
N ALA A 76 9.80 -10.08 11.95
CA ALA A 76 11.13 -9.46 11.94
C ALA A 76 11.34 -8.49 13.10
N GLU A 77 10.28 -7.80 13.54
CA GLU A 77 10.31 -6.82 14.63
C GLU A 77 10.10 -7.46 16.01
N MET A 78 9.25 -8.49 16.09
CA MET A 78 8.82 -9.16 17.32
C MET A 78 8.90 -10.68 17.14
N PRO A 79 10.08 -11.29 17.31
CA PRO A 79 10.26 -12.73 17.14
C PRO A 79 9.37 -13.59 18.06
N GLU A 80 8.93 -13.05 19.20
CA GLU A 80 8.09 -13.75 20.17
C GLU A 80 6.69 -14.14 19.63
N ILE A 81 6.22 -13.50 18.55
CA ILE A 81 4.91 -13.82 17.96
C ILE A 81 4.92 -15.18 17.24
N GLU A 82 6.10 -15.74 16.94
CA GLU A 82 6.23 -17.03 16.25
C GLU A 82 5.52 -18.14 17.02
N ALA A 83 5.84 -18.27 18.31
CA ALA A 83 5.24 -19.29 19.18
C ALA A 83 3.72 -19.16 19.24
N LYS A 84 3.21 -17.92 19.22
CA LYS A 84 1.78 -17.60 19.25
C LYS A 84 1.05 -17.95 17.94
N ILE A 85 1.76 -17.89 16.81
CA ILE A 85 1.23 -18.34 15.52
C ILE A 85 1.21 -19.88 15.47
N GLU A 86 2.23 -20.53 16.03
CA GLU A 86 2.33 -22.00 16.05
C GLU A 86 1.30 -22.65 16.98
N ASP A 87 1.13 -22.11 18.19
CA ASP A 87 0.10 -22.57 19.13
C ASP A 87 -1.33 -22.17 18.66
N GLY A 88 -1.41 -21.15 17.81
CA GLY A 88 -2.63 -20.65 17.17
C GLY A 88 -3.47 -19.71 18.02
N SER A 89 -2.92 -19.24 19.12
CA SER A 89 -3.48 -18.13 19.90
C SER A 89 -3.49 -16.84 19.08
N LEU A 90 -2.56 -16.68 18.12
CA LEU A 90 -2.50 -15.52 17.25
C LEU A 90 -2.58 -15.92 15.77
N ASN A 91 -3.49 -15.30 15.03
CA ASN A 91 -3.67 -15.57 13.60
C ASN A 91 -3.17 -14.41 12.73
N LEU A 92 -2.83 -14.70 11.46
CA LEU A 92 -2.33 -13.71 10.49
C LEU A 92 -3.30 -12.54 10.24
N THR A 93 -4.59 -12.75 10.45
CA THR A 93 -5.61 -11.72 10.24
C THR A 93 -5.55 -10.67 11.35
N ASN A 94 -5.50 -11.09 12.62
CA ASN A 94 -5.37 -10.19 13.77
C ASN A 94 -4.04 -9.43 13.71
N ILE A 95 -2.93 -10.09 13.36
CA ILE A 95 -1.64 -9.41 13.16
C ILE A 95 -1.75 -8.31 12.10
N SER A 96 -2.42 -8.59 10.99
CA SER A 96 -2.61 -7.61 9.92
C SER A 96 -3.52 -6.46 10.33
N LEU A 97 -4.53 -6.70 11.17
CA LEU A 97 -5.41 -5.67 11.71
C LEU A 97 -4.65 -4.76 12.68
N VAL A 98 -3.95 -5.31 13.67
CA VAL A 98 -3.19 -4.50 14.63
C VAL A 98 -2.15 -3.64 13.92
N ASN A 99 -1.44 -4.18 12.93
CA ASN A 99 -0.46 -3.42 12.14
C ASN A 99 -1.09 -2.32 11.25
N GLN A 100 -2.40 -2.36 11.00
CA GLN A 100 -3.10 -1.30 10.28
C GLN A 100 -3.43 -0.09 11.16
N PHE A 101 -3.70 -0.31 12.45
CA PHE A 101 -4.15 0.75 13.36
C PHE A 101 -3.04 1.29 14.27
N ILE A 102 -2.05 0.47 14.59
CA ILE A 102 -0.99 0.79 15.54
C ILE A 102 0.34 0.96 14.80
N GLU A 103 0.83 2.19 14.75
CA GLU A 103 2.10 2.55 14.12
C GLU A 103 3.30 2.28 15.05
N ASP A 104 3.15 2.55 16.35
CA ASP A 104 4.22 2.39 17.33
C ASP A 104 4.54 0.90 17.60
N PRO A 105 5.81 0.45 17.48
CA PRO A 105 6.18 -0.94 17.71
C PRO A 105 5.98 -1.44 19.15
N ASN A 106 6.09 -0.56 20.17
CA ASN A 106 5.92 -0.98 21.56
C ASN A 106 4.44 -1.18 21.87
N GLU A 107 3.61 -0.20 21.50
CA GLU A 107 2.15 -0.30 21.60
C GLU A 107 1.64 -1.52 20.82
N ARG A 108 2.16 -1.77 19.60
CA ARG A 108 1.80 -2.94 18.80
C ARG A 108 2.06 -4.24 19.55
N ARG A 109 3.17 -4.34 20.27
CA ARG A 109 3.53 -5.54 21.05
C ARG A 109 2.55 -5.78 22.21
N GLU A 110 2.09 -4.72 22.86
CA GLU A 110 1.09 -4.81 23.93
C GLU A 110 -0.27 -5.22 23.37
N VAL A 111 -0.73 -4.53 22.32
CA VAL A 111 -2.02 -4.82 21.69
C VAL A 111 -2.05 -6.25 21.11
N LEU A 112 -0.94 -6.77 20.59
CA LEU A 112 -0.89 -8.15 20.08
C LEU A 112 -1.11 -9.20 21.18
N LYS A 113 -0.62 -8.97 22.40
CA LYS A 113 -0.91 -9.84 23.56
C LYS A 113 -2.39 -9.80 23.92
N GLU A 114 -2.99 -8.62 23.80
CA GLU A 114 -4.38 -8.38 24.14
C GLU A 114 -5.40 -8.95 23.15
N VAL A 115 -4.98 -9.26 21.93
CA VAL A 115 -5.81 -9.85 20.88
C VAL A 115 -5.55 -11.34 20.65
N GLU A 116 -4.79 -11.99 21.55
CA GLU A 116 -4.63 -13.44 21.58
C GLU A 116 -5.99 -14.13 21.80
N ASN A 117 -6.22 -15.22 21.08
CA ASN A 117 -7.42 -16.05 21.07
C ASN A 117 -8.72 -15.34 20.64
N LEU A 118 -8.62 -14.10 20.16
CA LEU A 118 -9.78 -13.36 19.65
C LEU A 118 -10.11 -13.73 18.21
N THR A 119 -11.40 -13.79 17.91
CA THR A 119 -11.90 -13.78 16.54
C THR A 119 -11.59 -12.44 15.88
N LYS A 120 -11.69 -12.41 14.54
CA LYS A 120 -11.52 -11.17 13.76
C LYS A 120 -12.42 -10.04 14.28
N ASN A 121 -13.69 -10.34 14.56
CA ASN A 121 -14.67 -9.34 14.99
C ASN A 121 -14.38 -8.82 16.40
N GLU A 122 -13.94 -9.69 17.32
CA GLU A 122 -13.53 -9.27 18.66
C GLU A 122 -12.25 -8.43 18.63
N CYS A 123 -11.30 -8.78 17.75
CA CYS A 123 -10.10 -7.99 17.52
C CYS A 123 -10.43 -6.59 16.98
N GLU A 124 -11.36 -6.48 16.01
CA GLU A 124 -11.83 -5.19 15.48
C GLU A 124 -12.48 -4.32 16.57
N LYS A 125 -13.35 -4.91 17.41
CA LYS A 125 -13.96 -4.20 18.54
C LYS A 125 -12.92 -3.67 19.52
N LYS A 126 -11.96 -4.52 19.88
CA LYS A 126 -10.91 -4.15 20.82
C LYS A 126 -9.98 -3.07 20.27
N LEU A 127 -9.63 -3.15 18.98
CA LEU A 127 -8.86 -2.11 18.29
C LEU A 127 -9.62 -0.79 18.22
N PHE A 128 -10.94 -0.82 18.06
CA PHE A 128 -11.77 0.38 18.12
C PHE A 128 -11.74 1.01 19.52
N GLU A 129 -11.85 0.21 20.59
CA GLU A 129 -11.77 0.71 21.97
C GLU A 129 -10.43 1.39 22.28
N ILE A 130 -9.32 0.83 21.77
CA ILE A 130 -7.97 1.36 22.01
C ILE A 130 -7.70 2.61 21.18
N THR A 131 -8.05 2.59 19.89
CA THR A 131 -7.62 3.63 18.95
C THR A 131 -8.68 4.69 18.65
N GLY A 132 -9.94 4.43 18.99
CA GLY A 132 -11.10 5.23 18.55
C GLY A 132 -11.29 5.24 17.03
N LYS A 133 -10.52 4.44 16.27
CA LYS A 133 -10.56 4.39 14.82
C LYS A 133 -11.31 3.13 14.40
N GLU A 134 -12.42 3.33 13.68
CA GLU A 134 -13.11 2.22 13.02
C GLU A 134 -12.29 1.71 11.83
N ASP A 135 -12.30 0.39 11.60
CA ASP A 135 -11.92 -0.16 10.30
C ASP A 135 -13.02 0.16 9.28
N LYS A 136 -13.02 1.40 8.81
CA LYS A 136 -13.93 1.80 7.74
C LYS A 136 -13.55 1.02 6.49
N PRO A 137 -14.51 0.27 5.89
CA PRO A 137 -14.27 -0.37 4.61
C PRO A 137 -13.70 0.65 3.63
N LYS A 138 -12.46 0.44 3.19
CA LYS A 138 -11.82 1.33 2.20
C LYS A 138 -12.68 1.37 0.94
N ASP A 139 -12.73 2.54 0.30
CA ASP A 139 -13.41 2.70 -0.98
C ASP A 139 -12.90 1.66 -1.99
N LYS A 140 -13.80 0.80 -2.46
CA LYS A 140 -13.52 -0.21 -3.48
C LYS A 140 -14.01 0.29 -4.82
N LYS A 141 -13.16 0.16 -5.84
CA LYS A 141 -13.51 0.40 -7.24
C LYS A 141 -13.20 -0.86 -8.02
N LYS A 142 -14.23 -1.55 -8.51
CA LYS A 142 -14.10 -2.76 -9.32
C LYS A 142 -14.62 -2.48 -10.72
N ARG A 143 -13.79 -2.72 -11.74
CA ARG A 143 -14.26 -2.65 -13.14
C ARG A 143 -15.14 -3.87 -13.42
N VAL A 144 -16.39 -3.64 -13.80
CA VAL A 144 -17.39 -4.71 -14.05
C VAL A 144 -17.57 -4.94 -15.54
N SER A 145 -17.43 -3.90 -16.36
CA SER A 145 -17.42 -4.00 -17.82
C SER A 145 -16.40 -3.04 -18.43
N LYS A 146 -16.32 -2.99 -19.77
CA LYS A 146 -15.46 -2.05 -20.50
C LYS A 146 -15.64 -0.61 -20.02
N ASP A 147 -16.88 -0.21 -19.74
CA ASP A 147 -17.25 1.18 -19.46
C ASP A 147 -17.91 1.38 -18.08
N LYS A 148 -18.11 0.32 -17.30
CA LYS A 148 -18.76 0.40 -15.97
C LYS A 148 -17.79 0.07 -14.84
N ILE A 149 -17.80 0.92 -13.81
CA ILE A 149 -17.06 0.75 -12.57
C ILE A 149 -18.07 0.67 -11.43
N GLN A 150 -18.04 -0.43 -10.67
CA GLN A 150 -18.76 -0.53 -9.41
C GLN A 150 -17.91 0.14 -8.32
N VAL A 151 -18.52 1.10 -7.63
CA VAL A 151 -17.91 1.80 -6.50
C VAL A 151 -18.66 1.39 -5.24
N ALA A 152 -17.93 1.01 -4.19
CA ALA A 152 -18.47 0.76 -2.86
C ALA A 152 -17.69 1.58 -1.85
N PHE A 153 -18.39 2.41 -1.08
CA PHE A 153 -17.85 3.31 -0.07
C PHE A 153 -18.88 3.47 1.05
N VAL A 154 -18.42 3.93 2.20
CA VAL A 154 -19.28 4.19 3.36
C VAL A 154 -19.48 5.69 3.49
N LEU A 155 -20.73 6.11 3.58
CA LEU A 155 -21.12 7.49 3.85
C LEU A 155 -21.50 7.65 5.32
N THR A 156 -21.24 8.83 5.87
CA THR A 156 -21.78 9.20 7.18
C THR A 156 -23.25 9.57 7.07
N ASP A 157 -23.99 9.48 8.18
CA ASP A 157 -25.39 9.90 8.25
C ASP A 157 -25.56 11.37 7.83
N GLU A 158 -24.63 12.24 8.23
CA GLU A 158 -24.60 13.64 7.80
C GLU A 158 -24.48 13.77 6.27
N THR A 159 -23.61 12.96 5.64
CA THR A 159 -23.45 13.00 4.18
C THR A 159 -24.70 12.46 3.48
N MET A 160 -25.30 11.40 4.02
CA MET A 160 -26.55 10.84 3.50
C MET A 160 -27.70 11.84 3.59
N ALA A 161 -27.79 12.63 4.67
CA ALA A 161 -28.78 13.70 4.80
C ALA A 161 -28.65 14.76 3.69
N TYR A 162 -27.42 15.11 3.29
CA TYR A 162 -27.22 16.00 2.13
C TYR A 162 -27.62 15.35 0.80
N VAL A 163 -27.34 14.06 0.63
CA VAL A 163 -27.73 13.30 -0.58
C VAL A 163 -29.24 13.23 -0.71
N GLU A 164 -29.96 12.97 0.39
CA GLU A 164 -31.43 12.92 0.43
C GLU A 164 -32.02 14.31 0.18
N LYS A 165 -31.55 15.35 0.88
CA LYS A 165 -31.99 16.73 0.65
C LYS A 165 -31.79 17.16 -0.81
N LEU A 166 -30.71 16.73 -1.45
CA LEU A 166 -30.46 17.01 -2.85
C LEU A 166 -31.45 16.28 -3.76
N LYS A 167 -31.77 15.01 -3.48
CA LYS A 167 -32.80 14.27 -4.22
C LYS A 167 -34.16 14.97 -4.13
N ASP A 168 -34.54 15.41 -2.94
CA ASP A 168 -35.80 16.13 -2.70
C ASP A 168 -35.88 17.42 -3.51
N LEU A 169 -34.81 18.21 -3.54
CA LEU A 169 -34.75 19.48 -4.30
C LEU A 169 -34.78 19.28 -5.82
N ILE A 170 -34.21 18.18 -6.32
CA ILE A 170 -34.20 17.88 -7.76
C ILE A 170 -35.60 17.41 -8.22
N GLY A 171 -36.38 16.79 -7.34
CA GLY A 171 -37.76 16.37 -7.63
C GLY A 171 -37.88 15.31 -8.74
N LYS A 172 -36.79 14.59 -9.04
CA LYS A 172 -36.75 13.49 -10.03
C LYS A 172 -36.17 12.25 -9.37
N ASP A 173 -36.72 11.10 -9.74
CA ASP A 173 -36.18 9.81 -9.32
C ASP A 173 -34.92 9.50 -10.14
N LEU A 174 -33.76 9.87 -9.58
CA LEU A 174 -32.45 9.65 -10.17
C LEU A 174 -31.80 8.44 -9.51
N ASP A 175 -31.21 7.58 -10.34
CA ASP A 175 -30.31 6.56 -9.82
C ASP A 175 -29.03 7.19 -9.25
N MET A 176 -28.24 6.39 -8.52
CA MET A 176 -27.03 6.90 -7.87
C MET A 176 -25.97 7.36 -8.88
N ASP A 177 -25.91 6.79 -10.09
CA ASP A 177 -24.95 7.22 -11.12
C ASP A 177 -25.32 8.61 -11.64
N GLN A 178 -26.60 8.83 -11.96
CA GLN A 178 -27.12 10.10 -12.41
C GLN A 178 -26.98 11.20 -11.35
N LEU A 179 -27.26 10.87 -10.08
CA LEU A 179 -27.10 11.81 -8.97
C LEU A 179 -25.63 12.22 -8.78
N VAL A 180 -24.72 11.24 -8.77
CA VAL A 180 -23.28 11.51 -8.68
C VAL A 180 -22.79 12.31 -9.88
N GLN A 181 -23.29 12.02 -11.08
CA GLN A 181 -22.94 12.78 -12.28
C GLN A 181 -23.39 14.24 -12.19
N PHE A 182 -24.60 14.49 -11.67
CA PHE A 182 -25.12 15.84 -11.44
C PHE A 182 -24.24 16.59 -10.44
N MET A 183 -23.96 15.99 -9.27
CA MET A 183 -23.10 16.58 -8.24
C MET A 183 -21.70 16.89 -8.78
N ALA A 184 -21.10 15.96 -9.51
CA ALA A 184 -19.75 16.13 -10.06
C ALA A 184 -19.68 17.26 -11.09
N LYS A 185 -20.67 17.36 -12.00
CA LYS A 185 -20.73 18.43 -13.00
C LYS A 185 -20.84 19.81 -12.36
N GLU A 186 -21.69 19.97 -11.36
CA GLU A 186 -21.84 21.26 -10.66
C GLU A 186 -20.60 21.61 -9.82
N ALA A 187 -20.00 20.62 -9.14
CA ALA A 187 -18.77 20.84 -8.39
C ALA A 187 -17.59 21.23 -9.30
N ILE A 188 -17.44 20.61 -10.48
CA ILE A 188 -16.39 20.96 -11.44
C ILE A 188 -16.52 22.42 -11.88
N LYS A 189 -17.72 22.87 -12.28
CA LYS A 189 -17.96 24.26 -12.67
C LYS A 189 -17.55 25.26 -11.59
N ALA A 190 -17.91 24.98 -10.33
CA ALA A 190 -17.56 25.83 -9.20
C ALA A 190 -16.04 25.89 -8.97
N VAL A 191 -15.35 24.73 -9.04
CA VAL A 191 -13.90 24.64 -8.87
C VAL A 191 -13.16 25.31 -10.03
N GLU A 192 -13.60 25.15 -11.28
CA GLU A 192 -13.00 25.80 -12.44
C GLU A 192 -13.07 27.33 -12.32
N LYS A 193 -14.23 27.86 -11.92
CA LYS A 193 -14.43 29.30 -11.70
C LYS A 193 -13.53 29.87 -10.61
N SER A 194 -13.21 29.08 -9.58
CA SER A 194 -12.33 29.52 -8.48
C SER A 194 -10.84 29.39 -8.80
N LYS A 195 -10.40 28.30 -9.45
CA LYS A 195 -8.98 28.03 -9.76
C LYS A 195 -8.45 28.82 -10.95
N PHE A 196 -9.29 29.12 -11.94
CA PHE A 196 -8.88 29.81 -13.17
C PHE A 196 -9.30 31.28 -13.21
N LYS A 197 -9.33 31.97 -12.06
CA LYS A 197 -9.29 33.44 -12.06
C LYS A 197 -8.01 33.87 -12.80
N GLN A 198 -8.18 34.51 -13.96
CA GLN A 198 -7.08 34.96 -14.80
C GLN A 198 -6.13 35.85 -13.98
N THR A 199 -4.91 35.37 -13.75
CA THR A 199 -3.81 36.20 -13.27
C THR A 199 -2.91 36.53 -14.45
N LYS A 200 -2.51 37.79 -14.56
CA LYS A 200 -1.66 38.26 -15.68
C LYS A 200 -0.35 37.46 -15.73
N PRO A 201 0.18 37.16 -16.93
CA PRO A 201 1.42 36.41 -17.07
C PRO A 201 2.56 37.11 -16.35
N ARG A 202 3.26 36.40 -15.47
CA ARG A 202 4.48 36.90 -14.81
C ARG A 202 5.63 36.79 -15.82
N GLN A 203 6.13 37.92 -16.31
CA GLN A 203 7.33 37.97 -17.13
C GLN A 203 8.51 37.42 -16.34
N SER A 204 9.17 36.39 -16.88
CA SER A 204 10.34 35.76 -16.28
C SER A 204 11.58 36.64 -16.49
N LEU A 205 12.23 37.03 -15.40
CA LEU A 205 13.57 37.64 -15.44
C LEU A 205 14.63 36.57 -15.13
N SER A 206 15.57 36.47 -16.09
CA SER A 206 16.95 35.94 -16.07
C SER A 206 17.24 34.44 -15.84
N PRO A 207 18.39 33.93 -16.36
CA PRO A 207 18.72 32.50 -16.39
C PRO A 207 19.21 32.01 -15.02
N ALA A 208 18.72 30.85 -14.59
CA ALA A 208 19.08 30.24 -13.31
C ALA A 208 20.51 29.67 -13.33
N LYS A 209 21.29 30.00 -12.28
CA LYS A 209 22.58 29.39 -11.95
C LYS A 209 22.46 27.87 -11.82
N VAL A 210 23.52 27.14 -12.20
CA VAL A 210 23.64 25.68 -12.09
C VAL A 210 23.62 25.27 -10.62
N GLY A 211 22.45 24.90 -10.12
CA GLY A 211 22.24 24.33 -8.80
C GLY A 211 21.70 22.91 -8.89
N ARG A 212 21.66 22.21 -7.75
CA ARG A 212 21.01 20.89 -7.60
C ARG A 212 19.53 20.90 -8.03
N ALA A 213 18.90 22.07 -8.04
CA ALA A 213 17.53 22.25 -8.47
C ALA A 213 17.40 22.03 -9.99
N ILE A 214 16.67 20.98 -10.39
CA ILE A 214 16.35 20.73 -11.79
C ILE A 214 15.44 21.87 -12.30
N PRO A 215 15.82 22.59 -13.38
CA PRO A 215 15.00 23.67 -13.95
C PRO A 215 13.60 23.19 -14.34
N ALA A 216 12.61 24.09 -14.23
CA ALA A 216 11.22 23.76 -14.53
C ALA A 216 10.99 23.42 -16.02
N SER A 217 11.79 23.97 -16.94
CA SER A 217 11.80 23.56 -18.36
C SER A 217 12.22 22.09 -18.50
N VAL A 218 13.39 21.75 -17.96
CA VAL A 218 13.94 20.38 -18.00
C VAL A 218 12.99 19.37 -17.37
N LYS A 219 12.35 19.70 -16.23
CA LYS A 219 11.33 18.83 -15.61
C LYS A 219 10.15 18.55 -16.54
N ARG A 220 9.66 19.57 -17.26
CA ARG A 220 8.56 19.44 -18.22
C ARG A 220 8.96 18.53 -19.38
N ASP A 221 10.13 18.77 -19.95
CA ASP A 221 10.61 18.01 -21.12
C ASP A 221 10.85 16.53 -20.79
N VAL A 222 11.52 16.25 -19.66
CA VAL A 222 11.79 14.88 -19.20
C VAL A 222 10.49 14.14 -18.87
N TYR A 223 9.51 14.82 -18.25
CA TYR A 223 8.21 14.19 -17.98
C TYR A 223 7.41 13.94 -19.26
N ALA A 224 7.42 14.88 -20.22
CA ALA A 224 6.75 14.73 -21.50
C ALA A 224 7.33 13.56 -22.32
N ARG A 225 8.65 13.35 -22.24
CA ARG A 225 9.37 12.23 -22.87
C ARG A 225 9.00 10.89 -22.22
N ASP A 226 9.16 10.78 -20.90
CA ASP A 226 9.12 9.48 -20.23
C ASP A 226 7.70 9.05 -19.83
N LYS A 227 6.88 9.98 -19.31
CA LYS A 227 5.49 9.83 -18.80
C LYS A 227 5.25 8.78 -17.70
N LYS A 228 6.12 7.77 -17.59
CA LYS A 228 6.07 6.61 -16.71
C LYS A 228 7.50 6.23 -16.31
N CYS A 229 7.63 5.37 -15.31
CA CYS A 229 8.90 4.80 -14.91
C CYS A 229 9.57 4.11 -16.12
N THR A 230 10.78 4.52 -16.48
CA THR A 230 11.52 3.96 -17.62
C THR A 230 12.03 2.54 -17.37
N ASN A 231 12.07 2.10 -16.11
CA ASN A 231 12.49 0.74 -15.74
C ASN A 231 11.33 -0.27 -15.66
N CYS A 232 10.24 0.06 -14.94
CA CYS A 232 9.14 -0.88 -14.69
C CYS A 232 7.77 -0.47 -15.28
N GLY A 233 7.69 0.69 -15.94
CA GLY A 233 6.44 1.16 -16.56
C GLY A 233 5.38 1.73 -15.61
N SER A 234 5.60 1.76 -14.29
CA SER A 234 4.66 2.37 -13.32
C SER A 234 4.38 3.84 -13.66
N VAL A 235 3.12 4.27 -13.50
CA VAL A 235 2.67 5.67 -13.65
C VAL A 235 2.47 6.39 -12.31
N ARG A 236 2.77 5.73 -11.19
CA ARG A 236 2.55 6.25 -9.83
C ARG A 236 3.86 6.51 -9.10
N ASN A 237 3.85 7.49 -8.20
CA ASN A 237 4.99 7.88 -7.34
C ASN A 237 6.29 8.07 -8.12
N LEU A 238 6.21 8.93 -9.14
CA LEU A 238 7.30 9.21 -10.08
C LEU A 238 8.27 10.24 -9.51
N HIS A 239 9.56 9.98 -9.71
CA HIS A 239 10.67 10.83 -9.31
C HIS A 239 11.60 11.05 -10.50
N TYR A 240 12.20 12.23 -10.55
CA TYR A 240 13.31 12.51 -11.45
C TYR A 240 14.59 11.92 -10.84
N ASP A 241 15.22 11.00 -11.57
CA ASP A 241 16.45 10.32 -11.20
C ASP A 241 17.57 10.73 -12.15
N HIS A 242 18.75 11.04 -11.61
CA HIS A 242 19.94 11.31 -12.40
C HIS A 242 20.62 9.98 -12.76
N ILE A 243 20.83 9.73 -14.06
CA ILE A 243 21.46 8.49 -14.57
C ILE A 243 22.90 8.41 -14.04
N LEU A 244 23.69 9.46 -14.23
CA LEU A 244 24.90 9.74 -13.47
C LEU A 244 24.51 10.60 -12.26
N PRO A 245 24.63 10.12 -11.02
CA PRO A 245 24.17 10.87 -9.85
C PRO A 245 24.79 12.27 -9.75
N PHE A 246 24.00 13.24 -9.29
CA PHE A 246 24.50 14.60 -9.07
C PHE A 246 25.72 14.67 -8.12
N SER A 247 25.76 13.81 -7.10
CA SER A 247 26.91 13.69 -6.17
C SER A 247 28.20 13.23 -6.84
N MET A 248 28.11 12.65 -8.03
CA MET A 248 29.23 12.22 -8.86
C MET A 248 29.45 13.16 -10.07
N GLY A 249 28.93 14.39 -10.01
CA GLY A 249 29.09 15.40 -11.07
C GLY A 249 28.06 15.33 -12.20
N GLY A 250 27.01 14.52 -12.07
CA GLY A 250 25.98 14.39 -13.09
C GLY A 250 25.19 15.69 -13.31
N PRO A 251 25.08 16.20 -14.56
CA PRO A 251 24.34 17.42 -14.84
C PRO A 251 22.82 17.22 -14.72
N SER A 252 22.08 18.27 -14.38
CA SER A 252 20.61 18.29 -14.42
C SER A 252 20.08 18.61 -15.82
N SER A 253 20.52 17.84 -16.83
CA SER A 253 20.12 17.96 -18.23
C SER A 253 19.04 16.94 -18.60
N ASN A 254 18.38 17.12 -19.75
CA ASN A 254 17.36 16.20 -20.24
C ASN A 254 17.93 14.78 -20.45
N ASP A 255 19.16 14.67 -20.94
CA ASP A 255 19.82 13.40 -21.26
C ASP A 255 20.28 12.63 -20.02
N ASN A 256 20.65 13.34 -18.95
CA ASN A 256 21.10 12.71 -17.71
C ASN A 256 19.95 12.50 -16.71
N LEU A 257 18.72 12.90 -17.04
CA LEU A 257 17.55 12.68 -16.20
C LEU A 257 16.61 11.64 -16.80
N ARG A 258 16.02 10.83 -15.95
CA ARG A 258 14.96 9.88 -16.29
C ARG A 258 13.87 9.86 -15.23
N ILE A 259 12.68 9.41 -15.60
CA ILE A 259 11.60 9.16 -14.64
C ILE A 259 11.68 7.74 -14.09
N LEU A 260 11.75 7.59 -12.77
CA LEU A 260 11.64 6.31 -12.06
C LEU A 260 10.55 6.36 -10.98
N CYS A 261 9.89 5.23 -10.71
CA CYS A 261 9.05 5.12 -9.51
C CYS A 261 9.92 5.04 -8.25
N SER A 262 9.34 5.37 -7.09
CA SER A 262 10.07 5.39 -5.80
C SER A 262 10.94 4.13 -5.54
N PRO A 263 10.43 2.88 -5.70
CA PRO A 263 11.26 1.67 -5.54
C PRO A 263 12.42 1.55 -6.55
N CYS A 264 12.18 1.88 -7.83
CA CYS A 264 13.22 1.82 -8.86
C CYS A 264 14.31 2.86 -8.63
N ASN A 265 13.92 4.07 -8.22
CA ASN A 265 14.87 5.14 -7.85
C ASN A 265 15.75 4.70 -6.67
N GLN A 266 15.16 4.13 -5.62
CA GLN A 266 15.93 3.61 -4.49
C GLN A 266 16.90 2.49 -4.91
N ARG A 267 16.49 1.57 -5.79
CA ARG A 267 17.37 0.51 -6.31
C ARG A 267 18.51 1.07 -7.16
N ALA A 268 18.25 2.10 -7.99
CA ALA A 268 19.27 2.78 -8.77
C ALA A 268 20.32 3.45 -7.87
N ARG A 269 19.89 4.11 -6.79
CA ARG A 269 20.80 4.69 -5.79
C ARG A 269 21.67 3.66 -5.10
N ILE A 270 21.10 2.51 -4.70
CA ILE A 270 21.87 1.39 -4.12
C ILE A 270 22.94 0.89 -5.10
N ARG A 271 22.60 0.72 -6.39
CA ARG A 271 23.57 0.31 -7.42
C ARG A 271 24.68 1.34 -7.63
N ALA A 272 24.36 2.62 -7.48
CA ALA A 272 25.32 3.71 -7.59
C ALA A 272 26.16 3.93 -6.31
N GLY A 273 26.04 3.06 -5.29
CA GLY A 273 26.77 3.20 -4.02
C GLY A 273 26.27 4.34 -3.13
N LEU A 274 25.08 4.91 -3.41
CA LEU A 274 24.49 6.02 -2.67
C LEU A 274 23.44 5.49 -1.67
N THR A 275 23.90 4.77 -0.64
CA THR A 275 23.04 4.30 0.45
C THR A 275 22.69 5.44 1.40
N ARG A 276 21.56 5.30 2.10
CA ARG A 276 21.18 6.16 3.22
C ARG A 276 21.89 5.57 4.45
N PRO A 277 22.58 6.35 5.29
CA PRO A 277 23.12 5.81 6.54
C PRO A 277 21.97 5.22 7.37
N GLU A 278 22.20 4.06 7.96
CA GLU A 278 21.18 3.29 8.69
C GLU A 278 20.74 3.97 9.99
N THR A 279 21.46 5.01 10.45
CA THR A 279 21.13 5.79 11.64
C THR A 279 21.42 7.29 11.44
N LYS A 280 20.63 8.15 12.10
CA LYS A 280 20.75 9.62 12.06
C LYS A 280 22.03 10.16 12.76
N HIS A 281 22.94 9.31 13.24
CA HIS A 281 23.95 9.71 14.22
C HIS A 281 25.33 10.09 13.65
N GLU A 282 25.60 9.86 12.37
CA GLU A 282 26.95 10.04 11.78
C GLU A 282 27.13 11.33 10.96
N LEU A 283 26.17 12.27 10.98
CA LEU A 283 26.29 13.56 10.28
C LEU A 283 26.90 14.69 11.15
N ARG A 284 27.49 14.34 12.29
CA ARG A 284 28.29 15.27 13.12
C ARG A 284 29.63 14.62 13.43
N GLY A 285 30.53 14.69 12.47
CA GLY A 285 31.97 14.46 12.59
C GLY A 285 32.66 15.50 11.72
#